data_AF-X1KSU8-F1
#
_entry.id   AF-X1KSU8-F1
#
_cell.length_a   1.000
_cell.length_b   1.000
_cell.length_c   1.000
_cell.angle_alpha   90.00
_cell.angle_beta   90.00
_cell.angle_gamma   90.00
#
_symmetry.space_group_name_H-M   'P 1'
#
loop_
_entity.id
_entity.type
_entity.pdbx_description
1 polymer ?
#
loop_
_entity_poly.entity_id
_entity_poly.type
_entity_poly.pdbx_seq_one_letter_code
_entity_poly.pdbx_strand_id
1 'polypeptide(L)'
;TTASIPSRTSWVTLLNETVKKEQIIQPNEILNRLRDKIIDALGSKRVTHEVRDGMDAVVILLDFQNNTLQFSGANNPLYLVRNHELIKYKGDRMPVAYYERMTGFTNHKILKG
;
A
#
# COMPACT_ATOMS: atom_id res chain seq x y z
N THR A 1 14.15 -25.62 -1.88
CA THR A 1 14.36 -24.33 -1.23
C THR A 1 13.05 -23.56 -1.32
N THR A 2 12.20 -23.66 -0.32
CA THR A 2 10.90 -22.99 -0.28
C THR A 2 11.12 -21.49 -0.15
N ALA A 3 10.67 -20.72 -1.13
CA ALA A 3 10.66 -19.27 -1.07
C ALA A 3 9.68 -18.86 0.02
N SER A 4 10.19 -18.71 1.24
CA SER A 4 9.41 -18.21 2.35
C SER A 4 8.87 -16.83 2.00
N ILE A 5 7.56 -16.64 2.20
CA ILE A 5 6.85 -15.36 2.25
C ILE A 5 7.79 -14.30 2.84
N PRO A 6 7.88 -13.07 2.28
CA PRO A 6 8.78 -12.07 2.81
C PRO A 6 8.43 -11.88 4.28
N SER A 7 9.35 -12.26 5.18
CA SER A 7 9.17 -12.05 6.61
C SER A 7 8.82 -10.58 6.88
N ARG A 8 8.17 -10.24 8.00
CA ARG A 8 7.83 -8.83 8.32
C ARG A 8 9.03 -7.87 8.15
N THR A 9 10.25 -8.37 8.36
CA THR A 9 11.52 -7.67 8.14
C THR A 9 11.76 -7.28 6.67
N SER A 10 11.37 -8.13 5.72
CA SER A 10 11.49 -7.86 4.27
C SER A 10 10.59 -6.69 3.84
N TRP A 11 9.38 -6.61 4.38
CA TRP A 11 8.42 -5.55 4.02
C TRP A 11 8.85 -4.15 4.44
N VAL A 12 9.29 -4.01 5.69
CA VAL A 12 9.85 -2.74 6.19
C VAL A 12 11.08 -2.33 5.39
N THR A 13 11.87 -3.30 4.90
CA THR A 13 13.03 -3.04 4.04
C THR A 13 12.60 -2.49 2.67
N LEU A 14 11.64 -3.14 2.02
CA LEU A 14 11.12 -2.67 0.72
C LEU A 14 10.45 -1.29 0.84
N LEU A 15 9.73 -1.03 1.92
CA LEU A 15 9.13 0.28 2.19
C LEU A 15 10.21 1.35 2.41
N ASN A 16 11.21 1.07 3.24
CA ASN A 16 12.32 2.00 3.45
C ASN A 16 13.06 2.30 2.15
N GLU A 17 13.27 1.30 1.31
CA GLU A 17 13.89 1.51 0.00
C GLU A 17 13.02 2.40 -0.90
N THR A 18 11.72 2.10 -0.99
CA THR A 18 10.74 2.86 -1.80
C THR A 18 10.71 4.33 -1.37
N VAL A 19 10.64 4.60 -0.07
CA VAL A 19 10.53 5.97 0.44
C VAL A 19 11.89 6.68 0.44
N LYS A 20 12.96 6.04 0.93
CA LYS A 20 14.25 6.73 1.16
C LYS A 20 15.18 6.69 -0.04
N LYS A 21 15.20 5.60 -0.83
CA LYS A 21 16.09 5.51 -2.00
C LYS A 21 15.39 5.97 -3.27
N GLU A 22 14.14 5.52 -3.48
CA GLU A 22 13.38 5.86 -4.68
C GLU A 22 12.64 7.20 -4.54
N GLN A 23 12.61 7.79 -3.34
CA GLN A 23 12.00 9.09 -3.04
C GLN A 23 10.50 9.15 -3.38
N ILE A 24 9.82 8.00 -3.33
CA ILE A 24 8.39 7.89 -3.56
C ILE A 24 7.67 8.12 -2.22
N ILE A 25 6.93 9.22 -2.13
CA ILE A 25 6.17 9.60 -0.92
C ILE A 25 4.65 9.55 -1.09
N GLN A 26 4.15 9.47 -2.33
CA GLN A 26 2.70 9.45 -2.58
C GLN A 26 2.12 8.07 -2.19
N PRO A 27 1.05 8.00 -1.37
CA PRO A 27 0.59 6.74 -0.78
C PRO A 27 0.27 5.62 -1.76
N ASN A 28 -0.47 5.89 -2.83
CA ASN A 28 -0.82 4.87 -3.83
C ASN A 28 0.41 4.36 -4.59
N GLU A 29 1.36 5.25 -4.90
CA GLU A 29 2.60 4.89 -5.59
C GLU A 29 3.47 4.01 -4.71
N ILE A 30 3.52 4.27 -3.39
CA ILE A 30 4.18 3.39 -2.43
C ILE A 30 3.55 1.99 -2.48
N LEU A 31 2.22 1.87 -2.42
CA LEU A 31 1.55 0.57 -2.45
C LEU A 31 1.74 -0.17 -3.78
N ASN A 32 1.66 0.54 -4.92
CA ASN A 32 1.92 -0.04 -6.24
C ASN A 32 3.37 -0.54 -6.32
N ARG A 33 4.33 0.29 -5.90
CA ARG A 33 5.75 -0.05 -5.96
C ARG A 33 6.13 -1.21 -5.03
N LEU A 34 5.54 -1.24 -3.83
CA LEU A 34 5.67 -2.38 -2.94
C LEU A 34 5.17 -3.64 -3.62
N ARG A 35 3.95 -3.62 -4.18
CA ARG A 35 3.35 -4.74 -4.91
C ARG A 35 4.30 -5.30 -5.96
N ASP A 36 4.88 -4.43 -6.80
CA ASP A 36 5.82 -4.84 -7.84
C ASP A 36 7.06 -5.52 -7.24
N LYS A 37 7.69 -4.91 -6.23
CA LYS A 37 8.87 -5.48 -5.56
C LYS A 37 8.61 -6.85 -4.94
N ILE A 38 7.41 -7.10 -4.42
CA ILE A 38 7.05 -8.41 -3.83
C ILE A 38 6.86 -9.44 -4.92
N ILE A 39 6.15 -9.08 -6.00
CA ILE A 39 5.95 -9.97 -7.15
C ILE A 39 7.31 -10.36 -7.74
N ASP A 40 8.21 -9.39 -7.89
CA ASP A 40 9.57 -9.62 -8.36
C ASP A 40 10.37 -10.52 -7.40
N ALA A 41 10.28 -10.28 -6.09
CA ALA A 41 10.99 -11.06 -5.08
C ALA A 41 10.49 -12.51 -4.96
N LEU A 42 9.20 -12.76 -5.21
CA LEU A 42 8.60 -14.10 -5.15
C LEU A 42 8.70 -14.87 -6.47
N GLY A 43 8.97 -14.17 -7.58
CA GLY A 43 9.44 -14.77 -8.83
C GLY A 43 8.36 -15.28 -9.77
N SER A 44 8.59 -15.09 -11.07
CA SER A 44 7.71 -15.42 -12.21
C SER A 44 7.58 -16.92 -12.53
N LYS A 45 7.97 -17.84 -11.64
CA LYS A 45 7.94 -19.29 -11.89
C LYS A 45 6.72 -19.92 -11.21
N ARG A 46 5.59 -19.82 -11.92
CA ARG A 46 4.22 -20.21 -11.54
C ARG A 46 3.63 -19.30 -10.47
N VAL A 47 2.48 -18.70 -10.79
CA VAL A 47 1.60 -18.06 -9.80
C VAL A 47 1.15 -19.15 -8.82
N THR A 48 1.92 -19.39 -7.78
CA THR A 48 1.56 -20.30 -6.69
C THR A 48 0.54 -19.64 -5.78
N HIS A 49 -0.09 -20.42 -4.90
CA HIS A 49 -0.96 -19.85 -3.85
C HIS A 49 -0.21 -18.88 -2.93
N GLU A 50 1.10 -19.03 -2.75
CA GLU A 50 1.92 -18.15 -1.91
C GLU A 50 2.08 -16.74 -2.49
N VAL A 51 2.16 -16.59 -3.83
CA VAL A 51 2.22 -15.25 -4.48
C VAL A 51 0.88 -14.51 -4.41
N ARG A 52 -0.21 -15.27 -4.19
CA ARG A 52 -1.55 -14.73 -3.95
C ARG A 52 -1.80 -14.38 -2.47
N ASP A 53 -0.96 -14.89 -1.56
CA ASP A 53 -0.99 -14.55 -0.15
C ASP A 53 -0.29 -13.21 0.05
N GLY A 54 -1.08 -12.15 -0.05
CA GLY A 54 -0.60 -10.78 0.06
C GLY A 54 -0.82 -10.16 1.42
N MET A 55 -0.39 -8.92 1.55
CA MET A 55 -0.56 -8.16 2.79
C MET A 55 -1.60 -7.06 2.60
N ASP A 56 -2.39 -6.85 3.64
CA ASP A 56 -3.21 -5.66 3.77
C ASP A 56 -2.37 -4.50 4.28
N ALA A 57 -2.59 -3.29 3.75
CA ALA A 57 -1.77 -2.14 4.09
C ALA A 57 -2.55 -0.84 3.98
N VAL A 58 -2.13 0.15 4.78
CA VAL A 58 -2.60 1.53 4.68
C VAL A 58 -1.38 2.43 4.70
N VAL A 59 -1.31 3.38 3.78
CA VAL A 59 -0.29 4.43 3.74
C VAL A 59 -0.98 5.78 3.82
N ILE A 60 -0.47 6.64 4.70
CA ILE A 60 -0.95 8.00 4.89
C ILE A 60 0.23 8.95 4.80
N LEU A 61 0.08 10.00 4.00
CA LEU A 61 1.00 11.14 3.97
C LEU A 61 0.32 12.32 4.68
N LEU A 62 0.92 12.79 5.76
CA LEU A 62 0.50 13.99 6.48
C LEU A 62 1.45 15.14 6.15
N ASP A 63 0.90 16.17 5.54
CA ASP A 63 1.61 17.43 5.29
C ASP A 63 1.05 18.50 6.23
N PHE A 64 1.79 18.77 7.30
CA PHE A 64 1.41 19.76 8.31
C PHE A 64 1.61 21.21 7.85
N GLN A 65 2.47 21.45 6.86
CA GLN A 65 2.70 22.79 6.32
C GLN A 65 1.51 23.21 5.46
N ASN A 66 1.08 22.32 4.57
CA ASN A 66 -0.06 22.55 3.67
C ASN A 66 -1.40 22.10 4.27
N ASN A 67 -1.40 21.53 5.47
CA ASN A 67 -2.57 20.94 6.13
C ASN A 67 -3.33 19.96 5.23
N THR A 68 -2.61 19.06 4.57
CA THR A 68 -3.21 18.04 3.71
C THR A 68 -2.93 16.64 4.22
N LEU A 69 -3.88 15.74 3.97
CA LEU A 69 -3.75 14.31 4.20
C LEU A 69 -3.93 13.61 2.86
N GLN A 70 -3.03 12.69 2.52
CA GLN A 70 -3.25 11.75 1.44
C GLN A 70 -3.34 10.33 1.99
N PHE A 71 -4.20 9.50 1.43
CA PHE A 71 -4.45 8.13 1.88
C PHE A 71 -4.57 7.17 0.70
N SER A 72 -3.98 5.99 0.86
CA SER A 72 -4.25 4.83 0.01
C SER A 72 -4.29 3.56 0.86
N GLY A 73 -5.15 2.61 0.51
CA GLY A 73 -5.38 1.41 1.31
C GLY A 73 -5.60 0.16 0.46
N ALA A 74 -4.92 -0.91 0.82
CA ALA A 74 -5.12 -2.28 0.36
C ALA A 74 -6.00 -3.02 1.38
N ASN A 75 -7.21 -3.39 0.97
CA ASN A 75 -8.29 -4.02 1.75
C ASN A 75 -8.81 -3.24 2.97
N ASN A 76 -8.08 -2.25 3.46
CA ASN A 76 -8.42 -1.47 4.64
C ASN A 76 -8.88 -0.04 4.30
N PRO A 77 -10.03 0.42 4.81
CA PRO A 77 -10.47 1.80 4.69
C PRO A 77 -9.80 2.74 5.71
N LEU A 78 -9.86 4.04 5.45
CA LEU A 78 -9.60 5.08 6.44
C LEU A 78 -10.92 5.63 6.98
N TYR A 79 -11.05 5.70 8.30
CA TYR A 79 -12.12 6.43 8.97
C TYR A 79 -11.55 7.71 9.57
N LEU A 80 -12.14 8.85 9.20
CA LEU A 80 -11.77 10.18 9.68
C LEU A 80 -12.92 10.75 10.50
N VAL A 81 -12.65 11.08 11.77
CA VAL A 81 -13.60 11.82 12.62
C VAL A 81 -13.27 13.31 12.54
N ARG A 82 -14.21 14.12 12.06
CA ARG A 82 -14.05 15.57 11.94
C ARG A 82 -15.40 16.25 12.07
N ASN A 83 -15.48 17.34 12.84
CA ASN A 83 -16.73 18.09 13.07
C ASN A 83 -17.90 17.23 13.56
N HIS A 84 -17.62 16.27 14.45
CA HIS A 84 -18.60 15.28 14.95
C HIS A 84 -19.17 14.33 13.87
N GLU A 85 -18.58 14.32 12.66
CA GLU A 85 -18.94 13.38 11.59
C GLU A 85 -17.86 12.30 11.42
N LEU A 86 -18.31 11.08 11.10
CA LEU A 86 -17.45 9.95 10.73
C LEU A 86 -17.45 9.79 9.21
N ILE A 87 -16.33 10.12 8.58
CA ILE A 87 -16.14 10.03 7.14
C ILE A 87 -15.34 8.76 6.81
N LYS A 88 -15.82 7.97 5.85
CA LYS A 88 -15.15 6.74 5.39
C LYS A 88 -14.56 6.91 4.00
N TYR A 89 -13.25 6.75 3.88
CA TYR A 89 -12.55 6.62 2.61
C TYR A 89 -12.27 5.14 2.33
N LYS A 90 -12.79 4.64 1.20
CA LYS A 90 -12.63 3.23 0.83
C LYS A 90 -11.19 2.95 0.39
N GLY A 91 -10.59 1.89 0.93
CA GLY A 91 -9.43 1.25 0.30
C GLY A 91 -9.87 0.39 -0.88
N ASP A 92 -8.91 0.02 -1.72
CA ASP A 92 -9.12 -0.88 -2.83
C ASP A 92 -9.20 -2.32 -2.33
N ARG A 93 -10.12 -3.10 -2.89
CA ARG A 93 -10.40 -4.50 -2.49
C ARG A 93 -9.41 -5.46 -3.14
N MET A 94 -8.13 -5.25 -2.88
CA MET A 94 -7.03 -6.07 -3.36
C MET A 94 -5.84 -5.97 -2.40
N PRO A 95 -5.08 -7.05 -2.23
CA PRO A 95 -3.90 -7.03 -1.38
C PRO A 95 -2.72 -6.36 -2.08
N VAL A 96 -1.65 -6.11 -1.33
CA VAL A 96 -0.33 -5.77 -1.88
C VAL A 96 0.38 -7.07 -2.30
N ALA A 97 -0.12 -7.72 -3.34
CA ALA A 97 0.49 -8.89 -3.97
C ALA A 97 -0.08 -9.07 -5.38
N TYR A 98 0.20 -10.21 -6.00
CA TYR A 98 -0.47 -10.57 -7.25
C TYR A 98 -1.97 -10.77 -7.02
N TYR A 99 -2.79 -10.14 -7.85
CA TYR A 99 -4.24 -10.27 -7.82
C TYR A 99 -4.78 -10.43 -9.24
N GLU A 100 -5.92 -11.10 -9.42
CA GLU A 100 -6.45 -11.36 -10.77
C GLU A 100 -6.72 -10.07 -11.56
N ARG A 101 -7.06 -8.98 -10.86
CA ARG A 101 -7.18 -7.63 -11.41
C ARG A 101 -6.13 -6.72 -10.79
N MET A 102 -5.06 -6.49 -11.52
CA MET A 102 -3.93 -5.64 -11.13
C MET A 102 -4.20 -4.16 -11.45
N THR A 103 -5.32 -3.61 -10.98
CA THR A 103 -5.53 -2.16 -11.05
C THR A 103 -4.61 -1.43 -10.08
N GLY A 104 -4.28 -0.17 -10.37
CA GLY A 104 -3.52 0.67 -9.45
C GLY A 104 -4.34 1.00 -8.19
N PHE A 105 -3.66 1.21 -7.06
CA PHE A 105 -4.32 1.70 -5.85
C PHE A 105 -4.80 3.14 -6.01
N THR A 106 -5.90 3.47 -5.36
CA THR A 106 -6.53 4.80 -5.35
C THR A 106 -5.80 5.71 -4.37
N ASN A 107 -5.50 6.95 -4.78
CA ASN A 107 -5.00 7.99 -3.88
C ASN A 107 -6.12 8.97 -3.52
N HIS A 108 -6.50 9.02 -2.25
CA HIS A 108 -7.44 10.00 -1.72
C HIS A 108 -6.68 11.22 -1.24
N LYS A 109 -6.94 12.40 -1.82
CA LYS A 109 -6.42 13.69 -1.32
C LYS A 109 -7.50 14.36 -0.48
N ILE A 110 -7.19 14.60 0.79
CA ILE A 110 -8.10 15.10 1.81
C ILE A 110 -7.55 16.42 2.33
N LEU A 111 -8.23 17.51 2.00
CA LEU A 111 -7.89 18.83 2.49
C LEU A 111 -8.50 19.03 3.89
N LYS A 112 -7.75 19.71 4.76
CA LYS A 112 -8.30 20.27 5.98
C LYS A 112 -9.16 21.48 5.57
N GLY A 113 -10.47 21.35 5.77
CA GLY A 113 -11.38 22.50 5.75
C GLY A 113 -11.32 23.25 7.07
#